data_AF-A0A2S1Q801-F1
#
_entry.id   AF-A0A2S1Q801-F1
#
_cell.length_a   1.000
_cell.length_b   1.000
_cell.length_c   1.000
_cell.angle_alpha   90.00
_cell.angle_beta   90.00
_cell.angle_gamma   90.00
#
_symmetry.space_group_name_H-M   'P 1'
#
loop_
_entity.id
_entity.type
_entity.pdbx_description
1 polymer ?
#
loop_
_entity_poly.entity_id
_entity_poly.type
_entity_poly.pdbx_seq_one_letter_code
_entity_poly.pdbx_strand_id
1 'polypeptide(L)'
;MRSFLLLLYLCFSVAVSANEWLPETKEPTIKILFIGNSLTYTNNLPKLVKAHAKTKGIKIKTRMVALPNYALEDHWNDGNIQQLIATGGYDYVIIQQGPSSQQEGRDILIDYGKKYAALCNKHNARLAYFMVWPSLKYYHTLDAVIKNYQDAATINNAIILPVGMTWKEHHNSSKRNDYYGIDGFHPSLKGSKAAAATIVSSLF
;
A
#
# COMPACT_ATOMS: atom_id res chain seq x y z
N MET A 1 33.32 40.22 -78.80
CA MET A 1 33.12 38.91 -78.14
C MET A 1 32.47 39.17 -76.79
N ARG A 2 31.19 38.81 -76.62
CA ARG A 2 30.40 39.06 -75.41
C ARG A 2 30.60 37.89 -74.44
N SER A 3 31.24 38.14 -73.29
CA SER A 3 31.34 37.15 -72.21
C SER A 3 30.07 37.19 -71.34
N PHE A 4 29.35 36.07 -71.28
CA PHE A 4 28.27 35.82 -70.33
C PHE A 4 28.88 35.33 -69.01
N LEU A 5 28.66 36.04 -67.90
CA LEU A 5 28.90 35.51 -66.55
C LEU A 5 27.62 34.82 -66.07
N LEU A 6 27.67 33.51 -65.87
CA LEU A 6 26.66 32.78 -65.08
C LEU A 6 27.05 32.89 -63.60
N LEU A 7 26.23 33.58 -62.80
CA LEU A 7 26.28 33.46 -61.34
C LEU A 7 25.39 32.28 -60.91
N LEU A 8 26.00 31.22 -60.37
CA LEU A 8 25.30 30.14 -59.70
C LEU A 8 25.03 30.57 -58.24
N TYR A 9 23.77 30.82 -57.88
CA TYR A 9 23.36 31.00 -56.49
C TYR A 9 23.13 29.62 -55.86
N LEU A 10 24.00 29.24 -54.93
CA LEU A 10 23.84 28.03 -54.13
C LEU A 10 22.99 28.37 -52.89
N CYS A 11 21.71 28.01 -52.90
CA CYS A 11 20.86 28.10 -51.70
C CYS A 11 21.19 26.95 -50.74
N PHE A 12 21.89 27.26 -49.64
CA PHE A 12 22.03 26.34 -48.51
C PHE A 12 20.76 26.40 -47.64
N SER A 13 19.90 25.38 -47.73
CA SER A 13 18.82 25.18 -46.77
C SER A 13 19.38 24.53 -45.51
N VAL A 14 19.53 25.30 -44.43
CA VAL A 14 19.85 24.75 -43.11
C VAL A 14 18.55 24.19 -42.53
N ALA A 15 18.39 22.87 -42.58
CA ALA A 15 17.34 22.19 -41.82
C ALA A 15 17.69 22.27 -40.33
N VAL A 16 17.08 23.22 -39.62
CA VAL A 16 17.12 23.27 -38.16
C VAL A 16 16.23 22.12 -37.67
N SER A 17 16.85 21.01 -37.28
CA SER A 17 16.15 19.97 -36.53
C SER A 17 15.86 20.52 -35.14
N ALA A 18 14.62 20.94 -34.91
CA ALA A 18 14.13 21.28 -33.58
C ALA A 18 14.06 19.98 -32.77
N ASN A 19 15.15 19.66 -32.07
CA ASN A 19 15.15 18.61 -31.06
C ASN A 19 14.43 19.18 -29.84
N GLU A 20 13.09 19.17 -29.86
CA GLU A 20 12.29 19.48 -28.68
C GLU A 20 12.59 18.44 -27.60
N TRP A 21 13.47 18.80 -26.68
CA TRP A 21 13.66 18.07 -25.44
C TRP A 21 12.42 18.32 -24.57
N LEU A 22 11.36 17.57 -24.83
CA LEU A 22 10.24 17.49 -23.90
C LEU A 22 10.80 16.89 -22.59
N PRO A 23 10.69 17.58 -21.45
CA PRO A 23 11.13 17.02 -20.18
C PRO A 23 10.38 15.72 -19.95
N GLU A 24 11.12 14.64 -19.70
CA GLU A 24 10.55 13.34 -19.35
C GLU A 24 9.61 13.55 -18.16
N THR A 25 8.30 13.40 -18.37
CA THR A 25 7.29 13.46 -17.31
C THR A 25 7.54 12.29 -16.39
N LYS A 26 8.35 12.51 -15.37
CA LYS A 26 8.73 11.47 -14.42
C LYS A 26 7.49 11.10 -13.63
N GLU A 27 6.91 9.95 -13.97
CA GLU A 27 5.76 9.37 -13.27
C GLU A 27 5.90 9.55 -11.75
N PRO A 28 4.91 10.19 -11.08
CA PRO A 28 5.02 10.53 -9.67
C PRO A 28 5.21 9.26 -8.84
N THR A 29 6.15 9.31 -7.88
CA THR A 29 6.41 8.17 -6.99
C THR A 29 5.42 8.19 -5.84
N ILE A 30 4.56 7.17 -5.78
CA ILE A 30 3.52 7.03 -4.75
C ILE A 30 4.19 6.64 -3.42
N LYS A 31 3.94 7.39 -2.36
CA LYS A 31 4.50 7.17 -1.02
C LYS A 31 3.47 6.51 -0.12
N ILE A 32 3.85 5.37 0.46
CA ILE A 32 2.99 4.57 1.33
C ILE A 32 3.66 4.41 2.71
N LEU A 33 2.93 4.76 3.76
CA LEU A 33 3.31 4.47 5.15
C LEU A 33 2.54 3.24 5.64
N PHE A 34 3.25 2.23 6.13
CA PHE A 34 2.66 1.07 6.80
C PHE A 34 2.80 1.22 8.31
N ILE A 35 1.69 1.09 9.05
CA ILE A 35 1.63 1.13 10.51
C ILE A 35 0.97 -0.15 11.01
N GLY A 36 1.62 -0.89 11.90
CA GLY A 36 1.07 -2.16 12.38
C GLY A 36 2.02 -2.91 13.30
N ASN A 37 2.01 -4.23 13.20
CA ASN A 37 2.81 -5.10 14.05
C ASN A 37 3.50 -6.22 13.26
N SER A 38 3.72 -7.38 13.90
CA SER A 38 4.39 -8.52 13.31
C SER A 38 3.71 -9.05 12.05
N LEU A 39 2.40 -8.88 11.89
CA LEU A 39 1.71 -9.24 10.64
C LEU A 39 2.10 -8.33 9.47
N THR A 40 2.58 -7.13 9.77
CA THR A 40 3.10 -6.16 8.79
C THR A 40 4.59 -6.33 8.54
N TYR A 41 5.44 -6.45 9.57
CA TYR A 41 6.89 -6.54 9.35
C TYR A 41 7.39 -7.93 8.93
N THR A 42 6.64 -9.00 9.20
CA THR A 42 7.07 -10.36 8.82
C THR A 42 7.23 -10.46 7.31
N ASN A 43 8.34 -11.05 6.87
CA ASN A 43 8.80 -11.10 5.47
C ASN A 43 9.00 -9.73 4.80
N ASN A 44 8.99 -8.63 5.57
CA ASN A 44 9.04 -7.26 5.08
C ASN A 44 7.96 -7.01 4.01
N LEU A 45 6.69 -7.11 4.40
CA LEU A 45 5.54 -6.90 3.50
C LEU A 45 5.65 -5.62 2.66
N PRO A 46 6.07 -4.45 3.19
CA PRO A 46 6.20 -3.24 2.37
C PRO A 46 7.21 -3.38 1.22
N LYS A 47 8.28 -4.16 1.39
CA LYS A 47 9.22 -4.48 0.31
C LYS A 47 8.57 -5.37 -0.76
N LEU A 48 7.74 -6.33 -0.35
CA LEU A 48 7.00 -7.20 -1.28
C LEU A 48 5.94 -6.42 -2.07
N VAL A 49 5.21 -5.51 -1.41
CA VAL A 49 4.26 -4.59 -2.08
C VAL A 49 5.00 -3.76 -3.14
N LYS A 50 6.17 -3.20 -2.79
CA LYS A 50 7.00 -2.44 -3.75
C LYS A 50 7.47 -3.29 -4.93
N ALA A 51 7.89 -4.53 -4.67
CA ALA A 51 8.32 -5.43 -5.73
C ALA A 51 7.16 -5.79 -6.67
N HIS A 52 5.96 -6.07 -6.14
CA HIS A 52 4.79 -6.42 -6.94
C HIS A 52 4.20 -5.20 -7.68
N ALA A 53 4.19 -4.01 -7.08
CA ALA A 53 3.79 -2.78 -7.78
C ALA A 53 4.69 -2.51 -8.99
N LYS A 54 6.00 -2.76 -8.85
CA LYS A 54 6.96 -2.61 -9.95
C LYS A 54 6.65 -3.52 -11.15
N THR A 55 6.12 -4.74 -10.93
CA THR A 55 5.74 -5.63 -12.04
C THR A 55 4.52 -5.11 -12.81
N LYS A 56 3.75 -4.18 -12.23
CA LYS A 56 2.65 -3.47 -12.89
C LYS A 56 3.05 -2.08 -13.40
N GLY A 57 4.34 -1.74 -13.42
CA GLY A 57 4.83 -0.42 -13.87
C GLY A 57 4.66 0.71 -12.83
N ILE A 58 4.20 0.41 -11.62
CA ILE A 58 3.88 1.42 -10.60
C ILE A 58 5.10 1.66 -9.71
N LYS A 59 5.54 2.93 -9.64
CA LYS A 59 6.68 3.34 -8.81
C LYS A 59 6.18 3.74 -7.42
N ILE A 60 6.53 2.95 -6.41
CA ILE A 60 6.21 3.26 -5.02
C ILE A 60 7.45 3.40 -4.13
N LYS A 61 7.35 4.26 -3.11
CA LYS A 61 8.27 4.34 -1.97
C LYS A 61 7.51 3.97 -0.70
N THR A 62 8.08 3.10 0.12
CA THR A 62 7.44 2.63 1.34
C THR A 62 8.24 3.05 2.57
N ARG A 63 7.54 3.31 3.67
CA ARG A 63 8.08 3.37 5.03
C ARG A 63 7.23 2.48 5.93
N MET A 64 7.83 1.92 6.97
CA MET A 64 7.14 1.06 7.92
C MET A 64 7.41 1.54 9.35
N VAL A 65 6.36 1.59 10.17
CA VAL A 65 6.42 1.72 11.62
C VAL A 65 5.62 0.54 12.18
N ALA A 66 6.33 -0.53 12.51
CA ALA A 66 5.70 -1.74 13.02
C ALA A 66 6.49 -2.32 14.18
N LEU A 67 5.79 -2.60 15.28
CA LEU A 67 6.38 -3.04 16.54
C LEU A 67 5.67 -4.31 17.02
N PRO A 68 6.39 -5.24 17.67
CA PRO A 68 5.81 -6.52 18.08
C PRO A 68 4.64 -6.30 19.04
N ASN A 69 3.52 -6.98 18.79
CA ASN A 69 2.29 -6.92 19.60
C ASN A 69 1.58 -5.56 19.70
N TYR A 70 2.01 -4.54 18.95
CA TYR A 70 1.36 -3.23 19.01
C TYR A 70 -0.04 -3.26 18.39
N ALA A 71 -0.98 -2.62 19.07
CA ALA A 71 -2.26 -2.18 18.54
C ALA A 71 -2.13 -0.77 17.92
N LEU A 72 -3.18 -0.34 17.21
CA LEU A 72 -3.29 1.03 16.70
C LEU A 72 -3.25 2.08 17.81
N GLU A 73 -3.78 1.72 18.99
CA GLU A 73 -3.75 2.56 20.18
C GLU A 73 -2.33 2.88 20.64
N ASP A 74 -1.48 1.87 20.72
CA ASP A 74 -0.09 2.03 21.16
C ASP A 74 0.67 3.00 20.25
N HIS A 75 0.57 2.78 18.93
CA HIS A 75 1.19 3.68 17.94
C HIS A 75 0.68 5.12 18.04
N TRP A 76 -0.61 5.29 18.32
CA TRP A 76 -1.20 6.60 18.47
C TRP A 76 -0.70 7.29 19.74
N ASN A 77 -0.64 6.58 20.85
CA ASN A 77 -0.24 7.13 22.15
C ASN A 77 1.25 7.46 22.22
N ASP A 78 2.10 6.73 21.48
CA ASP A 78 3.52 7.05 21.32
C ASP A 78 3.78 8.39 20.62
N GLY A 79 2.82 8.92 19.85
CA GLY A 79 2.91 10.24 19.20
C GLY A 79 3.80 10.31 17.94
N ASN A 80 4.59 9.27 17.67
CA ASN A 80 5.56 9.25 16.56
C ASN A 80 4.88 9.25 15.18
N ILE A 81 3.72 8.61 15.04
CA ILE A 81 3.04 8.48 13.75
C ILE A 81 2.42 9.79 13.28
N GLN A 82 2.08 10.69 14.20
CA GLN A 82 1.40 11.94 13.91
C GLN A 82 2.31 12.88 13.13
N GLN A 83 3.52 13.10 13.64
CA GLN A 83 4.54 13.90 12.95
C GLN A 83 4.94 13.25 11.63
N LEU A 84 5.03 11.92 11.59
CA LEU A 84 5.40 11.20 10.39
C LEU A 84 4.39 11.41 9.26
N ILE A 85 3.09 11.27 9.56
CA ILE A 85 2.02 11.51 8.57
C ILE A 85 2.02 12.98 8.15
N ALA A 86 2.16 13.91 9.11
CA ALA A 86 2.10 15.35 8.85
C ALA A 86 3.21 15.86 7.91
N THR A 87 4.40 15.25 7.96
CA THR A 87 5.60 15.72 7.25
C THR A 87 6.03 14.82 6.10
N GLY A 88 5.55 13.57 6.04
CA GLY A 88 6.01 12.58 5.07
C GLY A 88 5.47 12.77 3.65
N GLY A 89 4.35 13.50 3.51
CA GLY A 89 3.63 13.68 2.25
C GLY A 89 3.24 12.35 1.61
N TYR A 90 2.61 11.47 2.39
CA TYR A 90 2.17 10.15 1.94
C TYR A 90 0.88 10.25 1.14
N ASP A 91 0.76 9.46 0.08
CA ASP A 91 -0.48 9.28 -0.65
C ASP A 91 -1.40 8.30 0.08
N TYR A 92 -0.80 7.26 0.68
CA TYR A 92 -1.52 6.23 1.44
C TYR A 92 -0.89 6.01 2.82
N VAL A 93 -1.75 5.94 3.83
CA VAL A 93 -1.39 5.42 5.16
C VAL A 93 -2.16 4.13 5.36
N ILE A 94 -1.42 3.02 5.41
CA ILE A 94 -1.96 1.68 5.60
C ILE A 94 -1.83 1.32 7.08
N ILE A 95 -2.95 1.08 7.74
CA ILE A 95 -3.01 0.70 9.15
C ILE A 95 -3.45 -0.76 9.32
N GLN A 96 -2.92 -1.42 10.34
CA GLN A 96 -3.21 -2.81 10.65
C GLN A 96 -3.46 -2.98 12.17
N GLN A 97 -4.57 -3.62 12.51
CA GLN A 97 -4.94 -4.01 13.87
C GLN A 97 -5.06 -5.54 13.99
N GLY A 98 -4.66 -6.11 15.11
CA GLY A 98 -4.89 -7.52 15.41
C GLY A 98 -4.56 -7.81 16.88
N PRO A 99 -5.34 -8.64 17.59
CA PRO A 99 -6.56 -9.34 17.15
C PRO A 99 -7.73 -8.39 16.84
N SER A 100 -8.68 -8.85 16.02
CA SER A 100 -9.75 -7.99 15.46
C SER A 100 -11.11 -8.68 15.29
N SER A 101 -11.25 -9.94 15.70
CA SER A 101 -12.53 -10.67 15.62
C SER A 101 -13.49 -10.31 16.76
N GLN A 102 -12.96 -9.91 17.92
CA GLN A 102 -13.73 -9.59 19.11
C GLN A 102 -14.14 -8.11 19.13
N GLN A 103 -15.10 -7.77 20.01
CA GLN A 103 -15.64 -6.42 20.17
C GLN A 103 -14.55 -5.38 20.42
N GLU A 104 -13.61 -5.65 21.31
CA GLU A 104 -12.48 -4.75 21.60
C GLU A 104 -11.67 -4.41 20.34
N GLY A 105 -11.35 -5.42 19.52
CA GLY A 105 -10.63 -5.20 18.26
C GLY A 105 -11.45 -4.42 17.23
N ARG A 106 -12.78 -4.56 17.23
CA ARG A 106 -13.69 -3.75 16.42
C ARG A 106 -13.69 -2.29 16.86
N ASP A 107 -13.75 -2.05 18.17
CA ASP A 107 -13.78 -0.70 18.73
C ASP A 107 -12.45 0.02 18.45
N ILE A 108 -11.31 -0.66 18.61
CA ILE A 108 -9.99 -0.12 18.23
C ILE A 108 -9.96 0.25 16.74
N LEU A 109 -10.43 -0.64 15.86
CA LEU A 109 -10.48 -0.38 14.42
C LEU A 109 -11.30 0.88 14.09
N ILE A 110 -12.44 1.07 14.76
CA ILE A 110 -13.32 2.22 14.53
C ILE A 110 -12.74 3.49 15.13
N ASP A 111 -12.40 3.49 16.42
CA ASP A 111 -12.05 4.67 17.18
C ASP A 111 -10.69 5.24 16.77
N TYR A 112 -9.67 4.37 16.69
CA TYR A 112 -8.36 4.80 16.21
C TYR A 112 -8.38 5.04 14.71
N GLY A 113 -9.15 4.25 13.97
CA GLY A 113 -9.46 4.52 12.56
C GLY A 113 -9.92 5.94 12.29
N LYS A 114 -10.86 6.44 13.09
CA LYS A 114 -11.36 7.83 13.00
C LYS A 114 -10.26 8.85 13.22
N LYS A 115 -9.39 8.62 14.22
CA LYS A 115 -8.23 9.48 14.51
C LYS A 115 -7.24 9.51 13.34
N TYR A 116 -6.90 8.34 12.79
CA TYR A 116 -6.04 8.22 11.61
C TYR A 116 -6.67 8.86 10.38
N ALA A 117 -7.98 8.67 10.13
CA ALA A 117 -8.68 9.22 8.98
C ALA A 117 -8.66 10.76 9.02
N ALA A 118 -8.97 11.35 10.19
CA ALA A 118 -8.92 12.80 10.37
C ALA A 118 -7.51 13.36 10.09
N LEU A 119 -6.46 12.69 10.59
CA LEU A 119 -5.09 13.11 10.37
C LEU A 119 -4.66 12.94 8.90
N CYS A 120 -5.04 11.84 8.25
CA CYS A 120 -4.77 11.61 6.84
C CYS A 120 -5.43 12.68 5.96
N ASN A 121 -6.72 12.96 6.18
CA ASN A 121 -7.47 13.98 5.46
C ASN A 121 -6.83 15.36 5.60
N LYS A 122 -6.38 15.72 6.81
CA LYS A 122 -5.68 17.00 7.07
C LYS A 122 -4.40 17.16 6.23
N HIS A 123 -3.75 16.06 5.88
CA HIS A 123 -2.47 16.05 5.15
C HIS A 123 -2.59 15.44 3.74
N ASN A 124 -3.79 15.40 3.17
CA ASN A 124 -4.09 14.90 1.83
C ASN A 124 -3.64 13.45 1.57
N ALA A 125 -3.58 12.63 2.62
CA ALA A 125 -3.34 11.19 2.53
C ALA A 125 -4.67 10.42 2.55
N ARG A 126 -4.71 9.25 1.94
CA ARG A 126 -5.86 8.33 2.02
C ARG A 126 -5.58 7.22 3.03
N LEU A 127 -6.48 7.05 4.00
CA LEU A 127 -6.40 5.94 4.95
C LEU A 127 -6.79 4.63 4.25
N ALA A 128 -6.05 3.56 4.53
CA ALA A 128 -6.36 2.21 4.09
C ALA A 128 -6.17 1.19 5.23
N TYR A 129 -7.10 0.25 5.35
CA TYR A 129 -6.99 -0.85 6.31
C TYR A 129 -6.40 -2.09 5.66
N PHE A 130 -5.28 -2.57 6.20
CA PHE A 130 -4.77 -3.90 5.91
C PHE A 130 -5.57 -4.93 6.72
N MET A 131 -6.63 -5.48 6.11
CA MET A 131 -7.45 -6.53 6.72
C MET A 131 -6.64 -7.80 6.92
N VAL A 132 -6.48 -8.21 8.18
CA VAL A 132 -5.69 -9.40 8.54
C VAL A 132 -6.53 -10.68 8.59
N TRP A 133 -5.94 -11.74 9.16
CA TRP A 133 -6.53 -13.04 9.42
C TRP A 133 -6.26 -13.44 10.88
N PRO A 134 -7.09 -14.31 11.50
CA PRO A 134 -6.79 -14.90 12.80
C PRO A 134 -5.75 -16.03 12.67
N SER A 135 -5.19 -16.51 13.78
CA SER A 135 -4.38 -17.73 13.76
C SER A 135 -5.21 -18.94 13.33
N LEU A 136 -4.55 -20.01 12.86
CA LEU A 136 -5.18 -21.26 12.45
C LEU A 136 -6.09 -21.84 13.53
N LYS A 137 -5.68 -21.75 14.81
CA LYS A 137 -6.49 -22.20 15.95
C LYS A 137 -7.84 -21.47 16.02
N TYR A 138 -7.87 -20.19 15.64
CA TYR A 138 -9.06 -19.34 15.69
C TYR A 138 -9.61 -19.04 14.29
N TYR A 139 -9.34 -19.88 13.29
CA TYR A 139 -9.77 -19.66 11.92
C TYR A 139 -11.30 -19.49 11.78
N HIS A 140 -12.07 -20.17 12.62
CA HIS A 140 -13.53 -20.02 12.69
C HIS A 140 -14.00 -18.58 12.99
N THR A 141 -13.12 -17.71 13.49
CA THR A 141 -13.42 -16.29 13.76
C THR A 141 -13.15 -15.36 12.58
N LEU A 142 -12.66 -15.87 11.44
CA LEU A 142 -12.27 -15.05 10.28
C LEU A 142 -13.44 -14.21 9.73
N ASP A 143 -14.67 -14.71 9.79
CA ASP A 143 -15.83 -13.95 9.31
C ASP A 143 -16.12 -12.72 10.16
N ALA A 144 -15.86 -12.81 11.47
CA ALA A 144 -15.93 -11.66 12.36
C ALA A 144 -14.80 -10.66 12.06
N VAL A 145 -13.58 -11.13 11.75
CA VAL A 145 -12.48 -10.25 11.30
C VAL A 145 -12.89 -9.48 10.04
N ILE A 146 -13.41 -10.18 9.02
CA ILE A 146 -13.83 -9.58 7.75
C ILE A 146 -14.90 -8.52 8.00
N LYS A 147 -15.94 -8.86 8.77
CA LYS A 147 -17.02 -7.93 9.10
C LYS A 147 -16.50 -6.69 9.82
N ASN A 148 -15.68 -6.85 10.87
CA ASN A 148 -15.21 -5.73 11.68
C ASN A 148 -14.34 -4.76 10.88
N TYR A 149 -13.49 -5.29 9.99
CA TYR A 149 -12.69 -4.46 9.08
C TYR A 149 -13.54 -3.74 8.03
N GLN A 150 -14.56 -4.39 7.46
CA GLN A 150 -15.47 -3.76 6.50
C GLN A 150 -16.32 -2.67 7.16
N ASP A 151 -16.86 -2.93 8.35
CA ASP A 151 -17.57 -1.94 9.17
C ASP A 151 -16.68 -0.71 9.41
N ALA A 152 -15.45 -0.91 9.92
CA ALA A 152 -14.53 0.17 10.26
C ALA A 152 -14.08 0.98 9.02
N ALA A 153 -13.79 0.31 7.90
CA ALA A 153 -13.45 0.98 6.66
C ALA A 153 -14.61 1.84 6.14
N THR A 154 -15.84 1.34 6.22
CA THR A 154 -17.05 2.08 5.83
C THR A 154 -17.27 3.29 6.74
N ILE A 155 -17.24 3.09 8.06
CA ILE A 155 -17.47 4.15 9.07
C ILE A 155 -16.44 5.27 8.94
N ASN A 156 -15.18 4.93 8.69
CA ASN A 156 -14.08 5.89 8.63
C ASN A 156 -13.76 6.38 7.21
N ASN A 157 -14.60 6.05 6.21
CA ASN A 157 -14.39 6.38 4.80
C ASN A 157 -12.96 6.06 4.31
N ALA A 158 -12.51 4.84 4.63
CA ALA A 158 -11.17 4.36 4.34
C ALA A 158 -11.19 3.26 3.28
N ILE A 159 -10.07 3.09 2.58
CA ILE A 159 -9.90 2.00 1.63
C ILE A 159 -9.78 0.69 2.39
N ILE A 160 -10.37 -0.38 1.88
CA ILE A 160 -10.17 -1.73 2.40
C ILE A 160 -9.15 -2.48 1.54
N LEU A 161 -8.14 -3.08 2.18
CA LEU A 161 -7.19 -4.01 1.55
C LEU A 161 -7.55 -5.41 2.04
N PRO A 162 -8.35 -6.19 1.28
CA PRO A 162 -9.11 -7.34 1.77
C PRO A 162 -8.28 -8.62 1.86
N VAL A 163 -7.08 -8.56 2.46
CA VAL A 163 -6.17 -9.71 2.53
C VAL A 163 -6.78 -10.87 3.32
N GLY A 164 -7.53 -10.61 4.39
CA GLY A 164 -8.30 -11.63 5.11
C GLY A 164 -9.30 -12.39 4.23
N MET A 165 -9.91 -11.73 3.23
CA MET A 165 -10.80 -12.39 2.26
C MET A 165 -10.01 -13.25 1.27
N THR A 166 -8.87 -12.76 0.75
CA THR A 166 -7.94 -13.58 -0.06
C THR A 166 -7.47 -14.81 0.72
N TRP A 167 -7.21 -14.66 2.02
CA TRP A 167 -6.85 -15.75 2.91
C TRP A 167 -7.97 -16.80 3.02
N LYS A 168 -9.22 -16.34 3.19
CA LYS A 168 -10.41 -17.19 3.23
C LYS A 168 -10.59 -17.99 1.96
N GLU A 169 -10.48 -17.32 0.81
CA GLU A 169 -10.64 -17.92 -0.51
C GLU A 169 -9.58 -19.00 -0.77
N HIS A 170 -8.32 -18.70 -0.47
CA HIS A 170 -7.22 -19.66 -0.63
C HIS A 170 -7.39 -20.89 0.25
N HIS A 171 -7.73 -20.71 1.53
CA HIS A 171 -7.98 -21.84 2.43
C HIS A 171 -9.15 -22.70 1.96
N ASN A 172 -10.25 -22.08 1.51
CA ASN A 172 -11.44 -22.80 1.07
C ASN A 172 -11.21 -23.60 -0.22
N SER A 173 -10.49 -23.03 -1.18
CA SER A 173 -10.22 -23.64 -2.49
C SER A 173 -9.15 -24.72 -2.45
N SER A 174 -8.03 -24.46 -1.77
CA SER A 174 -6.89 -25.39 -1.76
C SER A 174 -6.94 -26.42 -0.63
N LYS A 175 -7.74 -26.17 0.42
CA LYS A 175 -7.70 -26.89 1.71
C LYS A 175 -6.29 -26.92 2.33
N ARG A 176 -5.43 -25.98 1.94
CA ARG A 176 -4.06 -25.82 2.45
C ARG A 176 -3.94 -24.61 3.35
N ASN A 177 -3.07 -24.75 4.34
CA ASN A 177 -2.71 -23.68 5.27
C ASN A 177 -1.35 -23.05 4.93
N ASP A 178 -0.91 -23.15 3.67
CA ASP A 178 0.44 -22.74 3.26
C ASP A 178 0.63 -21.23 3.12
N TYR A 179 -0.40 -20.42 3.42
CA TYR A 179 -0.26 -18.99 3.70
C TYR A 179 0.22 -18.72 5.14
N TYR A 180 0.04 -19.66 6.06
CA TYR A 180 0.56 -19.57 7.42
C TYR A 180 1.99 -20.09 7.49
N GLY A 181 2.81 -19.46 8.34
CA GLY A 181 4.10 -19.97 8.77
C GLY A 181 3.94 -21.15 9.73
N ILE A 182 5.08 -21.62 10.24
CA ILE A 182 5.14 -22.81 11.11
C ILE A 182 4.39 -22.64 12.44
N ASP A 183 4.23 -21.41 12.92
CA ASP A 183 3.49 -21.09 14.14
C ASP A 183 1.96 -21.04 13.94
N GLY A 184 1.49 -21.22 12.71
CA GLY A 184 0.07 -21.17 12.38
C GLY A 184 -0.56 -19.78 12.56
N PHE A 185 0.24 -18.71 12.61
CA PHE A 185 -0.27 -17.35 12.80
C PHE A 185 0.40 -16.34 11.87
N HIS A 186 1.74 -16.22 11.94
CA HIS A 186 2.47 -15.30 11.08
C HIS A 186 2.41 -15.76 9.62
N PRO A 187 2.51 -14.84 8.64
CA PRO A 187 2.44 -15.23 7.24
C PRO A 187 3.69 -16.03 6.85
N SER A 188 3.50 -17.11 6.10
CA SER A 188 4.58 -17.67 5.30
C SER A 188 5.01 -16.66 4.22
N LEU A 189 6.15 -16.89 3.57
CA LEU A 189 6.53 -16.06 2.42
C LEU A 189 5.46 -16.09 1.32
N LYS A 190 4.78 -17.23 1.12
CA LYS A 190 3.66 -17.36 0.17
C LYS A 190 2.48 -16.47 0.60
N GLY A 191 2.11 -16.50 1.88
CA GLY A 191 1.07 -15.64 2.44
C GLY A 191 1.39 -14.15 2.30
N SER A 192 2.63 -13.73 2.61
CA SER A 192 3.04 -12.33 2.45
C SER A 192 3.07 -11.88 0.99
N LYS A 193 3.42 -12.76 0.04
CA LYS A 193 3.33 -12.45 -1.40
C LYS A 193 1.88 -12.31 -1.87
N ALA A 194 0.97 -13.15 -1.38
CA ALA A 194 -0.45 -13.02 -1.65
C ALA A 194 -1.02 -11.71 -1.07
N ALA A 195 -0.69 -11.39 0.18
CA ALA A 195 -1.04 -10.12 0.82
C ALA A 195 -0.54 -8.92 -0.02
N ALA A 196 0.71 -8.96 -0.48
CA ALA A 196 1.27 -7.90 -1.32
C ALA A 196 0.52 -7.74 -2.64
N ALA A 197 0.16 -8.85 -3.31
CA ALA A 197 -0.61 -8.82 -4.55
C ALA A 197 -2.02 -8.25 -4.35
N THR A 198 -2.70 -8.64 -3.27
CA THR A 198 -4.00 -8.08 -2.90
C THR A 198 -3.92 -6.58 -2.62
N ILE A 199 -2.94 -6.14 -1.82
CA ILE A 199 -2.75 -4.71 -1.51
C ILE A 199 -2.54 -3.89 -2.79
N VAL A 200 -1.67 -4.34 -3.69
CA VAL A 200 -1.41 -3.62 -4.95
C VAL A 200 -2.67 -3.57 -5.81
N SER A 201 -3.40 -4.68 -5.96
CA SER A 201 -4.62 -4.72 -6.78
C SER A 201 -5.80 -3.91 -6.18
N SER A 202 -5.79 -3.63 -4.87
CA SER A 202 -6.79 -2.76 -4.25
C SER A 202 -6.46 -1.28 -4.36
N LEU A 203 -5.18 -0.93 -4.49
CA LEU A 203 -4.74 0.47 -4.60
C LEU A 203 -4.65 0.95 -6.06
N PHE A 204 -4.43 0.05 -7.02
CA PHE A 204 -4.15 0.35 -8.42
C PHE A 204 -4.75 -0.70 -9.37
#